data_AF-A0A7S4CBJ0-F1
#
_entry.id   AF-A0A7S4CBJ0-F1
#
_cell.length_a   1.000
_cell.length_b   1.000
_cell.length_c   1.000
_cell.angle_alpha   90.00
_cell.angle_beta   90.00
_cell.angle_gamma   90.00
#
_symmetry.space_group_name_H-M   'P 1'
#
loop_
_entity.id
_entity.type
_entity.pdbx_description
1 polymer ?
#
loop_
_entity_poly.entity_id
_entity_poly.type
_entity_poly.pdbx_seq_one_letter_code
_entity_poly.pdbx_strand_id
1 'polypeptide(L)'
;WGLCSKWLRPGYVPQRGERPWDVEGTNALLTCFRHRFSEGVWLFGADNLLVPPSVVTKWHQCSRDWAARVYAFAVPNAAALRAIHSLPKRTGVVEVGASTGFWASLLQEQKVQVLPIDAAPPAAYEKFTEVCQGAARDLGAPRFKAYNTLLLCFPSPREGDGDSMADDALMTFTGQYVVYVGEWATGMNATLSFHEELRTNYELVKRVPLPQWGQMCYDLRIFRRAVPPAKAKPAASQLWKCDHCGKEAGPRSMYRSKVLRQLMICSQECLDQCSSWHEALQLVGHWPSMPSTLDQFHPAIFADAKSALTAMEALAAITPNENRS
;
A
#
# COMPACT_ATOMS: atom_id res chain seq x y z
N TRP A 1 0.75 -13.70 4.00
CA TRP A 1 1.75 -13.35 2.97
C TRP A 1 3.15 -13.41 3.57
N GLY A 2 3.45 -14.52 4.25
CA GLY A 2 4.70 -14.69 4.98
C GLY A 2 5.77 -15.23 4.05
N LEU A 3 6.91 -14.54 4.00
CA LEU A 3 8.15 -15.19 3.59
C LEU A 3 8.36 -16.40 4.50
N CYS A 4 8.47 -17.59 3.91
CA CYS A 4 8.90 -18.75 4.65
C CYS A 4 10.42 -18.71 4.74
N SER A 5 10.99 -18.80 5.95
CA SER A 5 12.45 -18.79 6.17
C SER A 5 13.18 -19.87 5.35
N LYS A 6 12.49 -20.97 5.01
CA LYS A 6 13.03 -22.03 4.12
C LYS A 6 13.33 -21.55 2.70
N TRP A 7 12.62 -20.52 2.21
CA TRP A 7 12.80 -19.96 0.86
C TRP A 7 14.08 -19.14 0.71
N LEU A 8 14.69 -18.75 1.83
CA LEU A 8 15.86 -17.87 1.88
C LEU A 8 17.16 -18.68 2.11
N ARG A 9 17.09 -20.01 2.08
CA ARG A 9 18.27 -20.87 2.26
C ARG A 9 19.08 -20.93 0.94
N PRO A 10 20.43 -20.80 1.00
CA PRO A 10 21.28 -21.02 -0.17
C PRO A 10 20.96 -22.36 -0.85
N GLY A 11 20.77 -22.33 -2.18
CA GLY A 11 20.47 -23.53 -2.97
C GLY A 11 19.01 -24.03 -2.91
N TYR A 12 18.10 -23.33 -2.24
CA TYR A 12 16.70 -23.71 -2.21
C TYR A 12 16.02 -23.49 -3.59
N VAL A 13 15.53 -24.58 -4.19
CA VAL A 13 14.69 -24.57 -5.40
C VAL A 13 13.28 -25.02 -4.99
N PRO A 14 12.26 -24.13 -5.03
CA PRO A 14 10.92 -24.51 -4.58
C PRO A 14 10.28 -25.53 -5.52
N GLN A 15 9.75 -26.63 -4.96
CA GLN A 15 9.02 -27.64 -5.73
C GLN A 15 7.61 -27.16 -6.08
N ARG A 16 7.00 -27.77 -7.12
CA ARG A 16 5.62 -27.47 -7.53
C ARG A 16 4.65 -27.73 -6.36
N GLY A 17 3.92 -26.71 -5.93
CA GLY A 17 3.04 -26.74 -4.74
C GLY A 17 3.65 -26.09 -3.49
N GLU A 18 4.98 -25.87 -3.47
CA GLU A 18 5.68 -25.19 -2.37
C GLU A 18 6.13 -23.76 -2.71
N ARG A 19 5.78 -23.30 -3.92
CA ARG A 19 6.24 -22.01 -4.42
C ARG A 19 5.42 -20.89 -3.78
N PRO A 20 6.04 -19.72 -3.49
CA PRO A 20 5.32 -18.54 -3.01
C PRO A 20 4.12 -18.14 -3.90
N TRP A 21 4.11 -18.57 -5.17
CA TRP A 21 3.07 -18.36 -6.18
C TRP A 21 1.98 -19.42 -6.31
N ASP A 22 2.07 -20.54 -5.60
CA ASP A 22 1.05 -21.59 -5.69
C ASP A 22 -0.17 -21.34 -4.75
N VAL A 23 -0.26 -20.16 -4.13
CA VAL A 23 -1.39 -19.76 -3.26
C VAL A 23 -2.56 -19.25 -4.10
N GLU A 24 -3.75 -19.81 -3.92
CA GLU A 24 -5.00 -19.37 -4.55
C GLU A 24 -5.21 -17.83 -4.47
N GLY A 25 -5.61 -17.20 -5.58
CA GLY A 25 -5.88 -15.75 -5.64
C GLY A 25 -4.71 -14.88 -6.13
N THR A 26 -3.79 -15.44 -6.93
CA THR A 26 -2.72 -14.70 -7.60
C THR A 26 -3.26 -13.82 -8.74
N ASN A 27 -3.01 -12.51 -8.70
CA ASN A 27 -3.20 -11.64 -9.85
C ASN A 27 -1.92 -11.59 -10.73
N ALA A 28 -2.04 -11.11 -11.97
CA ALA A 28 -0.92 -11.06 -12.91
C ALA A 28 0.29 -10.27 -12.36
N LEU A 29 0.04 -9.17 -11.63
CA LEU A 29 1.12 -8.39 -11.03
C LEU A 29 1.88 -9.20 -9.97
N LEU A 30 1.20 -9.93 -9.09
CA LEU A 30 1.78 -10.85 -8.11
C LEU A 30 2.66 -11.92 -8.75
N THR A 31 2.27 -12.39 -9.93
CA THR A 31 3.08 -13.33 -10.71
C THR A 31 4.32 -12.61 -11.26
N CYS A 32 4.19 -11.41 -11.83
CA CYS A 32 5.33 -10.58 -12.24
C CYS A 32 6.27 -10.26 -11.07
N PHE A 33 5.75 -9.85 -9.92
CA PHE A 33 6.49 -9.63 -8.67
C PHE A 33 7.36 -10.82 -8.30
N ARG A 34 6.77 -12.02 -8.35
CA ARG A 34 7.44 -13.25 -7.94
C ARG A 34 8.45 -13.72 -8.97
N HIS A 35 8.17 -13.54 -10.26
CA HIS A 35 9.15 -13.80 -11.32
C HIS A 35 10.34 -12.86 -11.21
N ARG A 36 10.10 -11.55 -11.02
CA ARG A 36 11.17 -10.57 -10.84
C ARG A 36 11.94 -10.82 -9.56
N PHE A 37 11.30 -11.05 -8.42
CA PHE A 37 12.01 -11.42 -7.19
C PHE A 37 12.92 -12.65 -7.39
N SER A 38 12.42 -13.69 -8.05
CA SER A 38 13.22 -14.90 -8.34
C SER A 38 14.38 -14.61 -9.29
N GLU A 39 14.18 -13.76 -10.31
CA GLU A 39 15.23 -13.27 -11.19
C GLU A 39 16.27 -12.46 -10.41
N GLY A 40 15.86 -11.60 -9.48
CA GLY A 40 16.77 -10.84 -8.62
C GLY A 40 17.59 -11.73 -7.70
N VAL A 41 16.97 -12.72 -7.04
CA VAL A 41 17.71 -13.70 -6.22
C VAL A 41 18.69 -14.52 -7.05
N TRP A 42 18.35 -14.84 -8.31
CA TRP A 42 19.22 -15.60 -9.21
C TRP A 42 20.36 -14.76 -9.79
N LEU A 43 20.09 -13.51 -10.19
CA LEU A 43 21.08 -12.58 -10.72
C LEU A 43 22.01 -12.02 -9.64
N PHE A 44 21.53 -11.88 -8.40
CA PHE A 44 22.19 -11.16 -7.31
C PHE A 44 22.40 -12.03 -6.06
N GLY A 45 22.49 -13.35 -6.20
CA GLY A 45 22.58 -14.31 -5.09
C GLY A 45 23.53 -13.91 -3.97
N ALA A 46 23.22 -14.35 -2.75
CA ALA A 46 23.70 -13.83 -1.45
C ALA A 46 25.22 -13.63 -1.30
N ASP A 47 26.04 -14.32 -2.09
CA ASP A 47 27.50 -14.30 -1.99
C ASP A 47 28.22 -13.59 -3.17
N ASN A 48 27.48 -13.12 -4.19
CA ASN A 48 28.04 -12.52 -5.41
C ASN A 48 27.33 -11.23 -5.82
N LEU A 49 27.32 -10.23 -4.93
CA LEU A 49 26.97 -8.85 -5.30
C LEU A 49 28.09 -8.23 -6.16
N LEU A 50 28.25 -8.72 -7.39
CA LEU A 50 28.97 -8.01 -8.46
C LEU A 50 28.21 -6.78 -8.97
N VAL A 51 26.98 -6.57 -8.45
CA VAL A 51 26.08 -5.50 -8.89
C VAL A 51 25.82 -4.55 -7.73
N PRO A 52 26.06 -3.24 -7.90
CA PRO A 52 25.84 -2.25 -6.86
C PRO A 52 24.38 -2.22 -6.34
N PRO A 53 24.15 -2.01 -5.03
CA PRO A 53 22.80 -1.88 -4.46
C PRO A 53 21.93 -0.81 -5.14
N SER A 54 22.54 0.25 -5.65
CA SER A 54 21.89 1.32 -6.41
C SER A 54 21.27 0.81 -7.73
N VAL A 55 21.97 -0.09 -8.44
CA VAL A 55 21.50 -0.71 -9.69
C VAL A 55 20.35 -1.66 -9.41
N VAL A 56 20.45 -2.47 -8.35
CA VAL A 56 19.36 -3.38 -7.93
C VAL A 56 18.11 -2.59 -7.54
N THR A 57 18.29 -1.50 -6.78
CA THR A 57 17.20 -0.58 -6.40
C THR A 57 16.52 0.02 -7.63
N LYS A 58 17.31 0.52 -8.59
CA LYS A 58 16.78 1.10 -9.83
C LYS A 58 16.01 0.08 -10.67
N TRP A 59 16.55 -1.14 -10.84
CA TRP A 59 15.87 -2.22 -11.53
C TRP A 59 14.54 -2.61 -10.87
N HIS A 60 14.52 -2.69 -9.53
CA HIS A 60 13.30 -2.95 -8.76
C HIS A 60 12.26 -1.84 -8.92
N GLN A 61 12.68 -0.57 -8.85
CA GLN A 61 11.82 0.59 -9.09
C GLN A 61 11.24 0.62 -10.51
N CYS A 62 12.06 0.37 -11.54
CA CYS A 62 11.58 0.30 -12.92
C CYS A 62 10.55 -0.81 -13.13
N SER A 63 10.80 -1.99 -12.55
CA SER A 63 9.88 -3.13 -12.61
C SER A 63 8.52 -2.79 -11.98
N ARG A 64 8.54 -2.11 -10.84
CA ARG A 64 7.32 -1.58 -10.20
C ARG A 64 6.61 -0.58 -11.09
N ASP A 65 7.32 0.45 -11.52
CA ASP A 65 6.70 1.62 -12.13
C ASP A 65 5.99 1.28 -13.44
N TRP A 66 6.60 0.41 -14.26
CA TRP A 66 5.94 -0.08 -15.46
C TRP A 66 4.66 -0.85 -15.13
N ALA A 67 4.76 -1.80 -14.19
CA ALA A 67 3.65 -2.68 -13.88
C ALA A 67 2.51 -1.95 -13.13
N ALA A 68 2.83 -0.95 -12.30
CA ALA A 68 1.88 -0.06 -11.66
C ALA A 68 1.10 0.80 -12.65
N ARG A 69 1.73 1.24 -13.74
CA ARG A 69 1.09 2.04 -14.80
C ARG A 69 0.14 1.23 -15.66
N VAL A 70 0.44 -0.05 -15.89
CA VAL A 70 -0.43 -0.95 -16.64
C VAL A 70 -1.61 -1.41 -15.77
N TYR A 71 -1.33 -1.94 -14.58
CA TYR A 71 -2.35 -2.53 -13.70
C TYR A 71 -2.87 -1.52 -12.67
N ALA A 72 -2.19 -1.37 -11.54
CA ALA A 72 -2.49 -0.41 -10.49
C ALA A 72 -1.27 -0.26 -9.56
N PHE A 73 -1.13 0.89 -8.91
CA PHE A 73 -0.05 1.14 -7.93
C PHE A 73 -0.11 0.21 -6.71
N ALA A 74 -1.31 -0.23 -6.33
CA ALA A 74 -1.52 -1.34 -5.42
C ALA A 74 -2.56 -2.28 -6.01
N VAL A 75 -2.28 -3.58 -6.00
CA VAL A 75 -3.14 -4.56 -6.66
C VAL A 75 -4.01 -5.35 -5.68
N PRO A 76 -5.24 -5.69 -6.07
CA PRO A 76 -6.13 -6.48 -5.23
C PRO A 76 -5.63 -7.90 -5.07
N ASN A 77 -5.78 -8.47 -3.87
CA ASN A 77 -5.88 -9.93 -3.73
C ASN A 77 -7.36 -10.33 -3.60
N ALA A 78 -7.62 -11.64 -3.65
CA ALA A 78 -8.98 -12.15 -3.54
C ALA A 78 -9.69 -11.73 -2.23
N ALA A 79 -8.94 -11.57 -1.13
CA ALA A 79 -9.51 -11.12 0.15
C ALA A 79 -9.97 -9.66 0.09
N ALA A 80 -9.24 -8.79 -0.61
CA ALA A 80 -9.58 -7.39 -0.82
C ALA A 80 -10.85 -7.25 -1.66
N LEU A 81 -10.94 -7.97 -2.78
CA LEU A 81 -12.13 -7.96 -3.63
C LEU A 81 -13.36 -8.49 -2.88
N ARG A 82 -13.22 -9.59 -2.13
CA ARG A 82 -14.29 -10.11 -1.27
C ARG A 82 -14.73 -9.13 -0.19
N ALA A 83 -13.79 -8.39 0.41
CA ALA A 83 -14.11 -7.39 1.42
C ALA A 83 -14.97 -6.26 0.82
N ILE A 84 -14.64 -5.77 -0.37
CA ILE A 84 -15.45 -4.77 -1.09
C ILE A 84 -16.81 -5.38 -1.50
N HIS A 85 -16.82 -6.59 -2.07
CA HIS A 85 -18.05 -7.28 -2.49
C HIS A 85 -19.04 -7.50 -1.32
N SER A 86 -18.53 -7.66 -0.09
CA SER A 86 -19.34 -7.87 1.10
C SER A 86 -20.03 -6.61 1.64
N LEU A 87 -19.67 -5.44 1.12
CA LEU A 87 -20.33 -4.18 1.50
C LEU A 87 -21.79 -4.16 1.03
N PRO A 88 -22.67 -3.39 1.69
CA PRO A 88 -24.08 -3.32 1.33
C PRO A 88 -24.28 -3.01 -0.16
N LYS A 89 -24.84 -3.97 -0.90
CA LYS A 89 -24.99 -3.93 -2.36
C LYS A 89 -26.00 -2.92 -2.89
N ARG A 90 -26.73 -2.22 -2.02
CA ARG A 90 -27.85 -1.35 -2.42
C ARG A 90 -27.41 -0.13 -3.25
N THR A 91 -26.12 0.11 -3.35
CA THR A 91 -25.54 1.33 -3.91
C THR A 91 -24.07 1.02 -4.27
N GLY A 92 -23.71 1.14 -5.56
CA GLY A 92 -22.42 0.65 -6.10
C GLY A 92 -21.16 1.32 -5.54
N VAL A 93 -20.03 1.00 -6.16
CA VAL A 93 -18.71 1.59 -5.89
C VAL A 93 -18.40 2.65 -6.94
N VAL A 94 -17.97 3.84 -6.53
CA VAL A 94 -17.29 4.80 -7.42
C VAL A 94 -15.79 4.73 -7.15
N GLU A 95 -14.99 4.45 -8.18
CA GLU A 95 -13.53 4.44 -8.09
C GLU A 95 -13.01 5.75 -8.70
N VAL A 96 -12.25 6.53 -7.94
CA VAL A 96 -11.65 7.78 -8.42
C VAL A 96 -10.15 7.61 -8.61
N GLY A 97 -9.63 8.08 -9.75
CA GLY A 97 -8.26 7.82 -10.15
C GLY A 97 -8.08 6.39 -10.68
N ALA A 98 -9.10 5.89 -11.39
CA ALA A 98 -9.16 4.49 -11.82
C ALA A 98 -8.11 4.13 -12.89
N SER A 99 -7.43 5.10 -13.52
CA SER A 99 -6.41 4.88 -14.54
C SER A 99 -6.91 3.94 -15.67
N THR A 100 -6.34 2.74 -15.80
CA THR A 100 -6.72 1.71 -16.79
C THR A 100 -7.97 0.91 -16.38
N GLY A 101 -8.50 1.12 -15.17
CA GLY A 101 -9.70 0.48 -14.64
C GLY A 101 -9.47 -0.92 -14.04
N PHE A 102 -8.24 -1.26 -13.65
CA PHE A 102 -7.89 -2.63 -13.21
C PHE A 102 -8.65 -3.11 -11.95
N TRP A 103 -8.84 -2.26 -10.94
CA TRP A 103 -9.66 -2.63 -9.78
C TRP A 103 -11.13 -2.78 -10.16
N ALA A 104 -11.67 -1.82 -10.92
CA ALA A 104 -13.03 -1.86 -11.42
C ALA A 104 -13.33 -3.13 -12.22
N SER A 105 -12.46 -3.55 -13.16
CA SER A 105 -12.70 -4.76 -13.97
C SER A 105 -12.81 -6.01 -13.09
N LEU A 106 -11.89 -6.19 -12.13
CA LEU A 106 -11.91 -7.34 -11.23
C LEU A 106 -13.10 -7.34 -10.27
N LEU A 107 -13.58 -6.17 -9.86
CA LEU A 107 -14.80 -6.03 -9.06
C LEU A 107 -16.06 -6.30 -9.91
N GLN A 108 -16.09 -5.86 -11.16
CA GLN A 108 -17.17 -6.11 -12.11
C GLN A 108 -17.30 -7.60 -12.45
N GLU A 109 -16.17 -8.33 -12.58
CA GLU A 109 -16.16 -9.80 -12.70
C GLU A 109 -16.83 -10.48 -11.49
N GLN A 110 -16.73 -9.86 -10.30
CA GLN A 110 -17.43 -10.30 -9.09
C GLN A 110 -18.86 -9.71 -8.97
N LYS A 111 -19.40 -9.18 -10.07
CA LYS A 111 -20.75 -8.59 -10.15
C LYS A 111 -20.96 -7.42 -9.18
N VAL A 112 -19.89 -6.72 -8.83
CA VAL A 112 -19.98 -5.44 -8.10
C VAL A 112 -20.25 -4.35 -9.14
N GLN A 113 -21.26 -3.50 -8.89
CA GLN A 113 -21.48 -2.32 -9.71
C GLN A 113 -20.36 -1.31 -9.41
N VAL A 114 -19.52 -1.02 -10.40
CA VAL A 114 -18.43 -0.06 -10.27
C VAL A 114 -18.54 1.01 -11.36
N LEU A 115 -18.43 2.27 -10.95
CA LEU A 115 -18.20 3.41 -11.83
C LEU A 115 -16.76 3.88 -11.68
N PRO A 116 -15.83 3.42 -12.54
CA PRO A 116 -14.48 3.95 -12.59
C PRO A 116 -14.46 5.32 -13.27
N ILE A 117 -13.87 6.30 -12.59
CA ILE A 117 -13.61 7.63 -13.13
C ILE A 117 -12.13 7.99 -13.00
N ASP A 118 -11.62 8.70 -13.99
CA ASP A 118 -10.29 9.30 -13.95
C ASP A 118 -10.32 10.66 -14.66
N ALA A 119 -9.59 11.65 -14.13
CA ALA A 119 -9.55 12.99 -14.72
C ALA A 119 -8.83 13.00 -16.07
N ALA A 120 -7.85 12.11 -16.23
CA ALA A 120 -7.06 11.94 -17.44
C ALA A 120 -6.70 10.44 -17.62
N PRO A 121 -7.66 9.58 -17.99
CA PRO A 121 -7.40 8.16 -18.22
C PRO A 121 -6.26 7.99 -19.23
N PRO A 122 -5.28 7.10 -18.98
CA PRO A 122 -4.13 6.99 -19.86
C PRO A 122 -4.52 6.48 -21.25
N ALA A 123 -4.04 7.17 -22.29
CA ALA A 123 -4.25 6.75 -23.69
C ALA A 123 -3.22 5.71 -24.17
N ALA A 124 -2.06 5.62 -23.50
CA ALA A 124 -0.93 4.79 -23.92
C ALA A 124 -1.05 3.31 -23.53
N TYR A 125 -2.08 2.94 -22.75
CA TYR A 125 -2.28 1.57 -22.27
C TYR A 125 -3.68 1.09 -22.63
N GLU A 126 -3.80 -0.20 -22.88
CA GLU A 126 -5.10 -0.86 -23.02
C GLU A 126 -5.85 -0.77 -21.68
N LYS A 127 -7.15 -0.45 -21.77
CA LYS A 127 -8.01 -0.34 -20.59
C LYS A 127 -8.61 -1.71 -20.27
N PHE A 128 -8.67 -2.06 -18.99
CA PHE A 128 -9.32 -3.28 -18.51
C PHE A 128 -10.85 -3.16 -18.49
N THR A 129 -11.36 -1.94 -18.39
CA THR A 129 -12.78 -1.59 -18.51
C THR A 129 -12.90 -0.17 -19.04
N GLU A 130 -14.09 0.21 -19.51
CA GLU A 130 -14.39 1.61 -19.77
C GLU A 130 -14.22 2.43 -18.49
N VAL A 131 -13.39 3.48 -18.57
CA VAL A 131 -13.16 4.46 -17.50
C VAL A 131 -13.69 5.80 -17.98
N CYS A 132 -14.67 6.34 -17.25
CA CYS A 132 -15.30 7.61 -17.59
C CYS A 132 -14.37 8.77 -17.22
N GLN A 133 -14.39 9.83 -18.01
CA GLN A 133 -13.70 11.06 -17.62
C GLN A 133 -14.45 11.75 -16.47
N GLY A 134 -13.74 12.03 -15.38
CA GLY A 134 -14.30 12.69 -14.20
C GLY A 134 -13.28 12.84 -13.07
N ALA A 135 -13.45 13.88 -12.25
CA ALA A 135 -12.58 14.19 -11.13
C ALA A 135 -13.30 14.00 -9.78
N ALA A 136 -12.52 13.96 -8.70
CA ALA A 136 -13.02 13.85 -7.34
C ALA A 136 -14.09 14.91 -6.98
N ARG A 137 -13.89 16.16 -7.40
CA ARG A 137 -14.86 17.25 -7.22
C ARG A 137 -16.24 17.01 -7.86
N ASP A 138 -16.34 16.11 -8.84
CA ASP A 138 -17.59 15.84 -9.53
C ASP A 138 -18.54 14.98 -8.68
N LEU A 139 -18.07 14.33 -7.61
CA LEU A 139 -18.84 13.36 -6.81
C LEU A 139 -20.08 13.97 -6.13
N GLY A 140 -20.19 15.30 -6.05
CA GLY A 140 -21.41 15.97 -5.57
C GLY A 140 -22.59 15.92 -6.55
N ALA A 141 -22.35 15.59 -7.82
CA ALA A 141 -23.38 15.59 -8.86
C ALA A 141 -24.43 14.47 -8.64
N PRO A 142 -25.70 14.66 -9.08
CA PRO A 142 -26.78 13.70 -8.86
C PRO A 142 -26.47 12.26 -9.29
N ARG A 143 -25.71 12.08 -10.38
CA ARG A 143 -25.32 10.75 -10.89
C ARG A 143 -24.52 9.91 -9.88
N PHE A 144 -23.78 10.56 -8.97
CA PHE A 144 -22.93 9.88 -7.99
C PHE A 144 -23.67 9.56 -6.68
N LYS A 145 -24.85 10.15 -6.44
CA LYS A 145 -25.65 9.90 -5.23
C LYS A 145 -26.17 8.46 -5.11
N ALA A 146 -26.17 7.71 -6.21
CA ALA A 146 -26.51 6.29 -6.25
C ALA A 146 -25.39 5.37 -5.72
N TYR A 147 -24.19 5.90 -5.49
CA TYR A 147 -23.03 5.15 -5.02
C TYR A 147 -22.80 5.41 -3.53
N ASN A 148 -22.49 4.34 -2.78
CA ASN A 148 -22.34 4.41 -1.32
C ASN A 148 -20.97 3.98 -0.85
N THR A 149 -20.13 3.52 -1.78
CA THR A 149 -18.73 3.22 -1.53
C THR A 149 -17.86 4.04 -2.47
N LEU A 150 -16.90 4.78 -1.90
CA LEU A 150 -15.80 5.42 -2.61
C LEU A 150 -14.59 4.48 -2.56
N LEU A 151 -13.92 4.23 -3.68
CA LEU A 151 -12.65 3.54 -3.76
C LEU A 151 -11.55 4.52 -4.22
N LEU A 152 -10.51 4.64 -3.40
CA LEU A 152 -9.30 5.41 -3.69
C LEU A 152 -8.09 4.47 -3.63
N CYS A 153 -7.40 4.29 -4.75
CA CYS A 153 -6.19 3.49 -4.81
C CYS A 153 -4.96 4.38 -5.09
N PHE A 154 -4.05 4.43 -4.11
CA PHE A 154 -2.80 5.18 -4.20
C PHE A 154 -3.00 6.65 -4.60
N PRO A 155 -3.93 7.39 -3.98
CA PRO A 155 -4.13 8.79 -4.32
C PRO A 155 -2.84 9.58 -4.05
N SER A 156 -2.49 10.47 -4.98
CA SER A 156 -1.32 11.34 -4.87
C SER A 156 -1.44 12.24 -3.63
N PRO A 157 -0.36 12.43 -2.85
CA PRO A 157 -0.35 13.29 -1.67
C PRO A 157 -0.11 14.77 -2.01
N ARG A 158 -0.34 15.21 -3.25
CA ARG A 158 0.03 16.57 -3.72
C ARG A 158 -0.64 17.66 -2.87
N GLU A 159 0.21 18.52 -2.29
CA GLU A 159 -0.13 19.78 -1.61
C GLU A 159 0.72 20.91 -2.24
N GLY A 160 0.07 22.01 -2.68
CA GLY A 160 0.64 23.08 -3.52
C GLY A 160 -0.43 23.73 -4.42
N ASP A 161 -0.08 24.23 -5.62
CA ASP A 161 -1.00 24.91 -6.57
C ASP A 161 -2.09 24.02 -7.22
N GLY A 162 -2.37 22.83 -6.66
CA GLY A 162 -3.37 21.91 -7.19
C GLY A 162 -4.09 21.13 -6.10
N ASP A 163 -5.39 20.91 -6.32
CA ASP A 163 -6.28 20.22 -5.37
C ASP A 163 -5.86 18.76 -5.13
N SER A 164 -6.00 18.31 -3.88
CA SER A 164 -5.79 16.91 -3.49
C SER A 164 -7.02 16.07 -3.87
N MET A 165 -6.82 15.08 -4.74
CA MET A 165 -7.87 14.14 -5.16
C MET A 165 -8.54 13.45 -3.97
N ALA A 166 -7.77 13.11 -2.93
CA ALA A 166 -8.29 12.39 -1.77
C ALA A 166 -9.18 13.29 -0.90
N ASP A 167 -8.74 14.53 -0.65
CA ASP A 167 -9.52 15.51 0.13
C ASP A 167 -10.79 15.92 -0.62
N ASP A 168 -10.68 16.24 -1.91
CA ASP A 168 -11.82 16.55 -2.77
C ASP A 168 -12.84 15.42 -2.76
N ALA A 169 -12.36 14.18 -2.87
CA ALA A 169 -13.24 13.02 -2.89
C ALA A 169 -13.96 12.87 -1.55
N LEU A 170 -13.25 13.03 -0.42
CA LEU A 170 -13.83 12.89 0.91
C LEU A 170 -14.82 14.01 1.25
N MET A 171 -14.55 15.23 0.78
CA MET A 171 -15.39 16.41 0.95
C MET A 171 -16.70 16.31 0.14
N THR A 172 -16.63 15.81 -1.08
CA THR A 172 -17.78 15.79 -2.00
C THR A 172 -18.59 14.50 -1.97
N PHE A 173 -17.93 13.36 -1.67
CA PHE A 173 -18.60 12.08 -1.57
C PHE A 173 -19.45 11.99 -0.31
N THR A 174 -20.73 11.71 -0.47
CA THR A 174 -21.70 11.66 0.65
C THR A 174 -22.08 10.23 1.05
N GLY A 175 -21.54 9.22 0.36
CA GLY A 175 -21.78 7.82 0.69
C GLY A 175 -21.19 7.40 2.04
N GLN A 176 -21.54 6.18 2.44
CA GLN A 176 -21.27 5.64 3.77
C GLN A 176 -19.86 5.04 3.90
N TYR A 177 -19.31 4.45 2.84
CA TYR A 177 -18.04 3.71 2.91
C TYR A 177 -16.93 4.37 2.09
N VAL A 178 -15.74 4.38 2.66
CA VAL A 178 -14.50 4.80 1.97
C VAL A 178 -13.53 3.62 2.02
N VAL A 179 -13.19 3.09 0.86
CA VAL A 179 -12.16 2.09 0.65
C VAL A 179 -10.90 2.82 0.25
N TYR A 180 -9.92 2.85 1.15
CA TYR A 180 -8.63 3.47 0.93
C TYR A 180 -7.57 2.39 0.76
N VAL A 181 -6.87 2.40 -0.37
CA VAL A 181 -5.74 1.53 -0.65
C VAL A 181 -4.49 2.41 -0.75
N GLY A 182 -3.60 2.30 0.23
CA GLY A 182 -2.41 3.16 0.29
C GLY A 182 -1.65 3.03 1.60
N GLU A 183 -0.53 3.73 1.68
CA GLU A 183 0.27 3.81 2.91
C GLU A 183 -0.39 4.69 3.97
N TRP A 184 -0.42 4.22 5.21
CA TRP A 184 -1.01 4.98 6.32
C TRP A 184 0.03 5.80 7.07
N ALA A 185 -0.26 7.10 7.22
CA ALA A 185 0.52 8.05 8.00
C ALA A 185 1.97 8.26 7.53
N THR A 186 2.34 7.82 6.31
CA THR A 186 3.70 8.01 5.79
C THR A 186 3.91 9.29 5.02
N GLY A 187 2.84 10.01 4.65
CA GLY A 187 2.90 11.16 3.73
C GLY A 187 3.10 10.78 2.25
N MET A 188 3.12 9.48 1.92
CA MET A 188 3.30 9.00 0.54
C MET A 188 2.01 8.93 -0.28
N ASN A 189 0.85 8.83 0.38
CA ASN A 189 -0.45 8.69 -0.27
C ASN A 189 -1.52 9.46 0.50
N ALA A 190 -2.29 10.29 -0.23
CA ALA A 190 -3.18 11.30 0.34
C ALA A 190 -2.46 12.28 1.28
N THR A 191 -3.19 13.28 1.74
CA THR A 191 -2.71 14.36 2.61
C THR A 191 -2.83 13.98 4.08
N LEU A 192 -2.20 14.79 4.92
CA LEU A 192 -2.37 14.70 6.37
C LEU A 192 -3.84 14.89 6.77
N SER A 193 -4.51 15.91 6.20
CA SER A 193 -5.91 16.23 6.48
C SER A 193 -6.84 15.07 6.15
N PHE A 194 -6.62 14.40 5.02
CA PHE A 194 -7.41 13.23 4.62
C PHE A 194 -7.31 12.10 5.65
N HIS A 195 -6.09 11.76 6.10
CA HIS A 195 -5.93 10.71 7.11
C HIS A 195 -6.50 11.11 8.47
N GLU A 196 -6.38 12.38 8.87
CA GLU A 196 -6.97 12.88 10.12
C GLU A 196 -8.50 12.85 10.12
N GLU A 197 -9.10 13.19 8.98
CA GLU A 197 -10.55 13.11 8.77
C GLU A 197 -11.04 11.66 8.91
N LEU A 198 -10.39 10.71 8.22
CA LEU A 198 -10.71 9.28 8.38
C LEU A 198 -10.51 8.79 9.81
N ARG A 199 -9.45 9.24 10.50
CA ARG A 199 -9.17 8.83 11.89
C ARG A 199 -10.23 9.34 12.87
N THR A 200 -10.77 10.52 12.63
CA THR A 200 -11.63 11.24 13.58
C THR A 200 -13.11 10.96 13.34
N ASN A 201 -13.53 10.93 12.07
CA ASN A 201 -14.96 10.93 11.71
C ASN A 201 -15.44 9.58 11.13
N TYR A 202 -14.55 8.58 11.03
CA TYR A 202 -14.87 7.27 10.49
C TYR A 202 -14.44 6.14 11.45
N GLU A 203 -15.18 5.03 11.34
CA GLU A 203 -14.85 3.75 11.97
C GLU A 203 -14.10 2.88 10.96
N LEU A 204 -12.97 2.29 11.38
CA LEU A 204 -12.30 1.26 10.60
C LEU A 204 -13.09 -0.05 10.70
N VAL A 205 -13.69 -0.47 9.59
CA VAL A 205 -14.48 -1.71 9.50
C VAL A 205 -13.59 -2.91 9.20
N LYS A 206 -12.62 -2.73 8.31
CA LYS A 206 -11.77 -3.82 7.83
C LYS A 206 -10.42 -3.30 7.38
N ARG A 207 -9.37 -4.07 7.70
CA ARG A 207 -8.03 -3.95 7.12
C ARG A 207 -7.68 -5.25 6.41
N VAL A 208 -7.19 -5.17 5.18
CA VAL A 208 -6.80 -6.33 4.36
C VAL A 208 -5.38 -6.12 3.84
N PRO A 209 -4.39 -6.89 4.30
CA PRO A 209 -3.04 -6.86 3.74
C PRO A 209 -3.06 -7.13 2.24
N LEU A 210 -2.30 -6.35 1.48
CA LEU A 210 -2.15 -6.51 0.04
C LEU A 210 -0.75 -7.03 -0.32
N PRO A 211 -0.60 -7.58 -1.53
CA PRO A 211 0.72 -7.78 -2.13
C PRO A 211 1.48 -6.47 -2.26
N GLN A 212 2.67 -6.39 -1.68
CA GLN A 212 3.48 -5.18 -1.68
C GLN A 212 4.93 -5.42 -2.11
N TRP A 213 5.50 -4.39 -2.74
CA TRP A 213 6.95 -4.30 -3.00
C TRP A 213 7.70 -4.20 -1.66
N GLY A 214 8.93 -4.71 -1.59
CA GLY A 214 9.69 -4.83 -0.33
C GLY A 214 9.88 -3.52 0.46
N GLN A 215 9.81 -2.37 -0.19
CA GLN A 215 9.96 -1.05 0.43
C GLN A 215 8.63 -0.31 0.66
N MET A 216 7.49 -0.98 0.47
CA MET A 216 6.16 -0.36 0.53
C MET A 216 5.36 -0.90 1.70
N CYS A 217 4.46 -0.08 2.26
CA CYS A 217 3.69 -0.42 3.46
C CYS A 217 2.19 -0.11 3.31
N TYR A 218 1.60 -0.58 2.22
CA TYR A 218 0.20 -0.33 1.91
C TYR A 218 -0.69 -1.54 2.16
N ASP A 219 -1.94 -1.25 2.46
CA ASP A 219 -3.00 -2.23 2.57
C ASP A 219 -4.33 -1.60 2.17
N LEU A 220 -5.38 -2.41 2.09
CA LEU A 220 -6.73 -1.92 1.91
C LEU A 220 -7.37 -1.69 3.28
N ARG A 221 -7.94 -0.51 3.47
CA ARG A 221 -8.74 -0.13 4.64
C ARG A 221 -10.15 0.25 4.21
N ILE A 222 -11.15 -0.33 4.86
CA ILE A 222 -12.55 0.05 4.68
C ILE A 222 -12.96 0.85 5.90
N PHE A 223 -13.33 2.10 5.66
CA PHE A 223 -13.86 3.02 6.64
C PHE A 223 -15.36 3.17 6.44
N ARG A 224 -16.10 3.30 7.55
CA ARG A 224 -17.52 3.61 7.56
C ARG A 224 -17.73 4.96 8.25
N ARG A 225 -18.43 5.86 7.57
CA ARG A 225 -18.80 7.16 8.11
C ARG A 225 -19.66 6.98 9.37
N ALA A 226 -19.26 7.59 10.47
CA ALA A 226 -20.03 7.56 11.71
C ALA A 226 -21.18 8.58 11.64
N VAL A 227 -22.38 8.18 12.07
CA VAL A 227 -23.53 9.09 12.18
C VAL A 227 -24.14 8.95 13.58
N PRO A 228 -24.14 10.02 14.42
CA PRO A 228 -23.44 11.29 14.23
C PRO A 228 -21.91 11.15 14.42
N PRO A 229 -21.08 11.99 13.75
CA PRO A 229 -19.61 11.90 13.81
C PRO A 229 -19.05 11.93 15.25
N ALA A 230 -19.68 12.68 16.14
CA ALA A 230 -19.27 12.85 17.54
C ALA A 230 -19.36 11.58 18.41
N LYS A 231 -19.96 10.49 17.89
CA LYS A 231 -20.07 9.19 18.58
C LYS A 231 -19.16 8.12 17.98
N ALA A 232 -18.33 8.45 16.99
CA ALA A 232 -17.38 7.50 16.42
C ALA A 232 -16.42 7.01 17.51
N LYS A 233 -16.29 5.69 17.68
CA LYS A 233 -15.11 5.15 18.36
C LYS A 233 -13.95 5.40 17.39
N PRO A 234 -12.94 6.22 17.75
CA PRO A 234 -11.91 6.58 16.80
C PRO A 234 -11.28 5.33 16.20
N ALA A 235 -11.05 5.32 14.88
CA ALA A 235 -10.26 4.26 14.22
C ALA A 235 -8.85 4.11 14.84
N ALA A 236 -8.44 5.08 15.67
CA ALA A 236 -7.12 5.24 16.25
C ALA A 236 -6.52 4.00 16.92
N SER A 237 -7.29 3.14 17.61
CA SER A 237 -6.68 1.97 18.29
C SER A 237 -6.28 0.85 17.32
N GLN A 238 -7.07 0.63 16.27
CA GLN A 238 -6.82 -0.45 15.30
C GLN A 238 -5.77 -0.11 14.23
N LEU A 239 -5.48 1.18 14.05
CA LEU A 239 -4.58 1.66 13.00
C LEU A 239 -3.09 1.49 13.37
N TRP A 240 -2.77 1.52 14.66
CA TRP A 240 -1.40 1.35 15.17
C TRP A 240 -1.33 0.17 16.13
N LYS A 241 -0.99 -0.98 15.55
CA LYS A 241 -0.90 -2.25 16.24
C LYS A 241 0.50 -2.83 16.08
N CYS A 242 1.09 -3.26 17.19
CA CYS A 242 2.37 -3.97 17.17
C CYS A 242 2.21 -5.31 16.47
N ASP A 243 3.06 -5.58 15.48
CA ASP A 243 3.05 -6.81 14.69
C ASP A 243 3.52 -8.04 15.49
N HIS A 244 4.20 -7.83 16.62
CA HIS A 244 4.60 -8.90 17.54
C HIS A 244 3.54 -9.17 18.62
N CYS A 245 3.41 -8.25 19.58
CA CYS A 245 2.59 -8.47 20.78
C CYS A 245 1.10 -8.08 20.60
N GLY A 246 0.74 -7.49 19.46
CA GLY A 246 -0.63 -7.06 19.19
C GLY A 246 -1.10 -5.85 19.99
N LYS A 247 -0.23 -5.22 20.80
CA LYS A 247 -0.54 -3.99 21.54
C LYS A 247 -1.04 -2.90 20.59
N GLU A 248 -2.11 -2.23 20.96
CA GLU A 248 -2.62 -1.04 20.29
C GLU A 248 -2.15 0.20 21.05
N ALA A 249 -1.56 1.17 20.35
CA ALA A 249 -1.08 2.41 20.98
C ALA A 249 -1.08 3.57 19.98
N GLY A 250 -0.93 4.80 20.48
CA GLY A 250 -0.82 5.97 19.60
C GLY A 250 0.47 5.98 18.77
N PRO A 251 0.53 6.82 17.72
CA PRO A 251 1.66 6.89 16.79
C PRO A 251 3.02 7.21 17.44
N ARG A 252 3.04 7.93 18.57
CA ARG A 252 4.27 8.24 19.32
C ARG A 252 4.80 7.07 20.16
N SER A 253 3.99 6.04 20.36
CA SER A 253 4.33 4.83 21.13
C SER A 253 4.50 3.60 20.25
N MET A 254 4.49 3.81 18.93
CA MET A 254 4.76 2.81 17.91
C MET A 254 5.89 3.27 17.03
N TYR A 255 6.69 2.33 16.57
CA TYR A 255 7.85 2.56 15.75
C TYR A 255 7.71 1.80 14.44
N ARG A 256 8.15 2.42 13.35
CA ARG A 256 8.13 1.86 12.00
C ARG A 256 9.53 1.93 11.40
N SER A 257 9.93 0.90 10.65
CA SER A 257 11.23 0.85 9.98
C SER A 257 11.39 2.08 9.07
N LYS A 258 12.54 2.77 9.17
CA LYS A 258 12.84 3.93 8.32
C LYS A 258 12.97 3.53 6.85
N VAL A 259 13.58 2.37 6.60
CA VAL A 259 13.92 1.91 5.25
C VAL A 259 12.78 1.11 4.63
N LEU A 260 12.34 0.06 5.32
CA LEU A 260 11.41 -0.91 4.74
C LEU A 260 9.97 -0.44 4.85
N ARG A 261 9.69 0.43 5.84
CA ARG A 261 8.37 0.97 6.21
C ARG A 261 7.32 -0.09 6.61
N GLN A 262 7.64 -1.35 6.34
CA GLN A 262 7.03 -2.56 6.86
C GLN A 262 7.53 -2.81 8.28
N LEU A 263 6.75 -3.57 9.06
CA LEU A 263 6.94 -3.85 10.47
C LEU A 263 6.68 -2.64 11.40
N MET A 264 5.67 -2.79 12.24
CA MET A 264 5.29 -1.86 13.31
C MET A 264 5.53 -2.53 14.67
N ILE A 265 6.34 -1.93 15.52
CA ILE A 265 6.73 -2.49 16.82
C ILE A 265 6.60 -1.44 17.93
N CYS A 266 6.41 -1.88 19.18
CA CYS A 266 6.22 -0.98 20.32
C CYS A 266 7.44 -0.86 21.25
N SER A 267 8.44 -1.73 21.11
CA SER A 267 9.62 -1.79 21.97
C SER A 267 10.76 -2.55 21.30
N GLN A 268 11.98 -2.42 21.83
CA GLN A 268 13.14 -3.20 21.39
C GLN A 268 12.89 -4.70 21.58
N GLU A 269 12.30 -5.09 22.71
CA GLU A 269 11.93 -6.49 22.97
C GLU A 269 11.03 -7.06 21.86
N CYS A 270 10.01 -6.32 21.41
CA CYS A 270 9.16 -6.75 20.30
C CYS A 270 9.92 -6.82 18.97
N LEU A 271 10.90 -5.93 18.76
CA LEU A 271 11.76 -5.96 17.57
C LEU A 271 12.68 -7.18 17.58
N ASP A 272 13.25 -7.54 18.73
CA ASP A 272 14.11 -8.72 18.88
C ASP A 272 13.35 -10.00 18.50
N GLN A 273 12.08 -10.10 18.92
CA GLN A 273 11.18 -11.20 18.55
C GLN A 273 10.76 -11.20 17.08
N CYS A 274 10.94 -10.07 16.38
CA CYS A 274 10.68 -9.92 14.94
C CYS A 274 11.95 -9.80 14.10
N SER A 275 13.14 -10.00 14.67
CA SER A 275 14.45 -9.83 14.01
C SER A 275 14.54 -10.60 12.69
N SER A 276 14.21 -11.89 12.71
CA SER A 276 14.19 -12.73 11.50
C SER A 276 13.21 -12.25 10.43
N TRP A 277 12.08 -11.65 10.81
CA TRP A 277 11.14 -11.05 9.87
C TRP A 277 11.72 -9.74 9.31
N HIS A 278 12.32 -8.90 10.15
CA HIS A 278 12.99 -7.69 9.71
C HIS A 278 14.13 -7.99 8.72
N GLU A 279 14.99 -8.97 9.01
CA GLU A 279 16.06 -9.44 8.11
C GLU A 279 15.50 -9.96 6.79
N ALA A 280 14.42 -10.76 6.82
CA ALA A 280 13.77 -11.22 5.60
C ALA A 280 13.21 -10.06 4.76
N LEU A 281 12.68 -9.01 5.39
CA LEU A 281 12.24 -7.80 4.70
C LEU A 281 13.42 -7.03 4.09
N GLN A 282 14.57 -6.97 4.77
CA GLN A 282 15.78 -6.34 4.24
C GLN A 282 16.26 -7.04 2.97
N LEU A 283 16.32 -8.37 3.00
CA LEU A 283 16.70 -9.18 1.83
C LEU A 283 15.75 -8.94 0.64
N VAL A 284 14.44 -8.91 0.87
CA VAL A 284 13.44 -8.68 -0.18
C VAL A 284 13.43 -7.24 -0.68
N GLY A 285 13.74 -6.28 0.20
CA GLY A 285 13.96 -4.89 -0.16
C GLY A 285 15.30 -4.64 -0.85
N HIS A 286 16.12 -5.68 -1.06
CA HIS A 286 17.49 -5.63 -1.56
C HIS A 286 18.37 -4.65 -0.78
N TRP A 287 18.18 -4.63 0.54
CA TRP A 287 18.94 -3.81 1.48
C TRP A 287 20.06 -4.65 2.12
N PRO A 288 21.22 -4.05 2.42
CA PRO A 288 22.23 -4.71 3.25
C PRO A 288 21.62 -5.22 4.56
N SER A 289 22.08 -6.37 5.03
CA SER A 289 21.69 -6.88 6.35
C SER A 289 22.14 -5.88 7.42
N MET A 290 21.19 -5.27 8.11
CA MET A 290 21.44 -4.31 9.20
C MET A 290 20.89 -4.86 10.52
N PRO A 291 21.56 -4.60 11.65
CA PRO A 291 21.07 -5.03 12.97
C PRO A 291 19.66 -4.55 13.25
N SER A 292 18.82 -5.37 13.88
CA SER A 292 17.43 -5.00 14.22
C SER A 292 17.38 -4.15 15.48
N THR A 293 17.82 -2.90 15.39
CA THR A 293 17.86 -1.94 16.50
C THR A 293 16.83 -0.82 16.32
N LEU A 294 16.25 -0.34 17.43
CA LEU A 294 15.20 0.69 17.42
C LEU A 294 15.60 2.02 16.77
N ASP A 295 16.89 2.34 16.71
CA ASP A 295 17.43 3.51 16.03
C ASP A 295 17.21 3.50 14.51
N GLN A 296 16.99 2.32 13.92
CA GLN A 296 16.57 2.16 12.51
C GLN A 296 15.07 2.37 12.31
N PHE A 297 14.35 2.64 13.39
CA PHE A 297 12.92 2.91 13.37
C PHE A 297 12.67 4.36 13.77
N HIS A 298 11.54 4.91 13.32
CA HIS A 298 11.05 6.22 13.71
C HIS A 298 9.66 6.06 14.34
N PRO A 299 9.24 6.99 15.22
CA PRO A 299 7.86 7.04 15.68
C PRO A 299 6.91 7.04 14.47
N ALA A 300 5.82 6.28 14.54
CA ALA A 300 4.84 6.14 13.47
C ALA A 300 3.88 7.35 13.38
N ILE A 301 4.42 8.56 13.56
CA ILE A 301 3.71 9.83 13.45
C ILE A 301 3.28 10.09 12.02
N PHE A 302 2.18 10.82 11.87
CA PHE A 302 1.78 11.30 10.55
C PHE A 302 2.83 12.24 10.00
N ALA A 303 3.31 11.94 8.80
CA ALA A 303 4.13 12.83 8.01
C ALA A 303 3.28 13.49 6.93
N ASP A 304 3.53 14.78 6.69
CA ASP A 304 3.11 15.45 5.45
C ASP A 304 3.98 14.98 4.27
N ALA A 305 3.54 15.30 3.05
CA ALA A 305 4.19 14.86 1.81
C ALA A 305 5.62 15.38 1.67
N LYS A 306 5.89 16.62 2.13
CA LYS A 306 7.22 17.24 2.04
C LYS A 306 8.20 16.57 3.00
N SER A 307 7.78 16.37 4.24
CA SER A 307 8.53 15.67 5.28
C SER A 307 8.84 14.23 4.85
N ALA A 308 7.88 13.55 4.24
CA ALA A 308 8.06 12.21 3.69
C ALA A 308 9.11 12.17 2.56
N LEU A 309 9.04 13.12 1.62
CA LEU A 309 10.00 13.23 0.52
C LEU A 309 11.42 13.50 1.03
N THR A 310 11.59 14.46 1.95
CA THR A 310 12.89 14.76 2.55
C THR A 310 13.47 13.56 3.30
N ALA A 311 12.64 12.80 4.03
CA ALA A 311 13.08 11.58 4.69
C ALA A 311 13.52 10.50 3.68
N MET A 312 12.81 10.36 2.56
CA MET A 312 13.20 9.44 1.49
C MET A 312 14.52 9.84 0.83
N GLU A 313 14.73 11.13 0.54
CA GLU A 313 15.98 11.64 -0.03
C GLU A 313 17.16 11.41 0.93
N ALA A 314 16.96 11.64 2.22
CA ALA A 314 17.97 11.37 3.24
C ALA A 314 18.30 9.87 3.34
N LEU A 315 17.30 8.98 3.26
CA LEU A 315 17.52 7.53 3.24
C LEU A 315 18.21 7.07 1.96
N ALA A 316 17.85 7.64 0.81
CA ALA A 316 18.52 7.36 -0.47
C ALA A 316 20.01 7.71 -0.39
N ALA A 317 20.37 8.79 0.33
CA ALA A 317 21.75 9.19 0.57
C ALA A 317 22.51 8.28 1.57
N ILE A 318 21.80 7.54 2.44
CA ILE A 318 22.38 6.58 3.40
C ILE A 318 22.51 5.17 2.81
N THR A 319 21.73 4.84 1.78
CA THR A 319 22.02 3.69 0.90
C THR A 319 23.48 3.81 0.45
N PRO A 320 24.32 2.77 0.57
CA PRO A 320 25.76 2.90 0.32
C PRO A 320 26.00 3.53 -1.06
N ASN A 321 26.39 4.79 -1.07
CA ASN A 321 26.83 5.49 -2.26
C ASN A 321 28.32 5.18 -2.41
N GLU A 322 28.70 4.80 -3.62
CA GLU A 322 29.92 4.09 -4.02
C GLU A 322 31.26 4.83 -3.82
N ASN A 323 31.36 5.87 -2.98
CA ASN A 323 32.58 6.69 -2.89
C ASN A 323 33.15 6.77 -1.47
N ARG A 324 33.51 5.60 -0.91
CA ARG A 324 34.56 5.53 0.11
C ARG A 324 35.59 4.47 -0.29
N SER A 325 36.32 4.78 -1.36
CA SER A 325 37.68 4.32 -1.58
C SER A 325 38.63 5.48 -1.31
#